data_AF-A0A5E4KQY9-F1
#
_entry.id   AF-A0A5E4KQY9-F1
#
_cell.length_a   1.000
_cell.length_b   1.000
_cell.length_c   1.000
_cell.angle_alpha   90.00
_cell.angle_beta   90.00
_cell.angle_gamma   90.00
#
_symmetry.space_group_name_H-M   'P 1'
#
loop_
_entity.id
_entity.type
_entity.pdbx_description
1 polymer ?
#
loop_
_entity_poly.entity_id
_entity_poly.type
_entity_poly.pdbx_seq_one_letter_code
_entity_poly.pdbx_strand_id
1 'polypeptide(L)'
;MDNISPIAIIKNWISAHKVPIIIALVVMASAMVIVTEKALEITENPAFCGKNCHIMRPYYDSWYTSSHNDVRCVECHYEPGVIGHIKGKVNGLLQFYSYETTVEEYSGKLYAKVMDNNCLVCHEKRILSSDVNFNGINFSHKNHYLEPKRGISLTCTSCHSMLVIGMKEHQSVTDPSCNQCHPNIAQKDIGHIVVTTSTCFTCHFRDVPGNTSISGCPSCHGPPKETLHNYTNFNHTNHLERGYDCLTCHTNISTNSNDVVPKSKCYSCHNIKDRVDKYDDFSFIHKNHVTNNKIACYNCHSEVKHTPEVKQNLCANCHQAEHPSDWLKTHKTQVLIGKVCSDCHQPKFCSDCHATGVASGKKAK
;
A
#
# COMPACT_ATOMS: atom_id res chain seq x y z
N MET A 1 78.91 -26.45 -23.63
CA MET A 1 77.80 -26.35 -22.66
C MET A 1 76.63 -25.75 -23.41
N ASP A 2 75.73 -26.60 -23.91
CA ASP A 2 74.59 -26.14 -24.71
C ASP A 2 73.62 -25.37 -23.82
N ASN A 3 73.42 -24.10 -24.17
CA ASN A 3 72.54 -23.18 -23.47
C ASN A 3 71.09 -23.54 -23.83
N ILE A 4 70.58 -24.63 -23.26
CA ILE A 4 69.17 -25.02 -23.46
C ILE A 4 68.32 -23.91 -22.85
N SER A 5 67.65 -23.16 -23.74
CA SER A 5 66.75 -22.07 -23.35
C SER A 5 65.73 -22.59 -22.33
N PRO A 6 65.58 -21.93 -21.17
CA PRO A 6 64.58 -22.31 -20.15
C PRO A 6 63.16 -22.48 -20.73
N ILE A 7 62.85 -21.73 -21.79
CA ILE A 7 61.58 -21.76 -22.51
C ILE A 7 61.37 -23.09 -23.24
N ALA A 8 62.43 -23.71 -23.78
CA ALA A 8 62.36 -24.99 -24.48
C ALA A 8 62.11 -26.15 -23.51
N ILE A 9 62.71 -26.10 -22.31
CA ILE A 9 62.50 -27.09 -21.25
C ILE A 9 61.04 -27.04 -20.77
N ILE A 10 60.51 -25.84 -20.54
CA ILE A 10 59.11 -25.64 -20.13
C ILE A 10 58.14 -26.13 -21.20
N LYS A 11 58.38 -25.84 -22.49
CA LYS A 11 57.54 -26.32 -23.59
C LYS A 11 57.52 -27.85 -23.70
N ASN A 12 58.67 -28.52 -23.55
CA ASN A 12 58.74 -29.98 -23.59
C ASN A 12 58.11 -30.64 -22.35
N TRP A 13 58.22 -30.02 -21.19
CA TRP A 13 57.58 -30.53 -19.98
C TRP A 13 56.05 -30.40 -20.06
N ILE A 14 55.56 -29.24 -20.50
CA ILE A 14 54.13 -29.02 -20.74
C ILE A 14 53.62 -29.99 -21.81
N SER A 15 54.38 -30.26 -22.88
CA SER A 15 53.98 -31.18 -23.94
C SER A 15 53.88 -32.64 -23.46
N ALA A 16 54.79 -33.07 -22.59
CA ALA A 16 54.78 -34.39 -21.98
C ALA A 16 53.64 -34.57 -20.95
N HIS A 17 53.19 -33.48 -20.30
CA HIS A 17 52.18 -33.52 -19.24
C HIS A 17 50.83 -32.87 -19.65
N LYS A 18 50.55 -32.71 -20.95
CA LYS A 18 49.32 -32.04 -21.43
C LYS A 18 48.06 -32.64 -20.83
N VAL A 19 47.93 -33.96 -20.83
CA VAL A 19 46.74 -34.67 -20.33
C VAL A 19 46.54 -34.45 -18.81
N PRO A 20 47.52 -34.71 -17.92
CA PRO A 20 47.34 -34.44 -16.49
C PRO A 20 47.16 -32.95 -16.17
N ILE A 21 47.78 -32.03 -16.92
CA ILE A 21 47.54 -30.58 -16.76
C ILE A 21 46.09 -30.23 -17.11
N ILE A 22 45.56 -30.74 -18.23
CA ILE A 22 44.17 -30.51 -18.64
C ILE A 22 43.22 -31.10 -17.59
N ILE A 23 43.46 -32.32 -17.11
CA ILE A 23 42.63 -32.95 -16.07
C ILE A 23 42.65 -32.10 -14.80
N ALA A 24 43.82 -31.63 -14.34
CA ALA A 24 43.93 -30.79 -13.16
C ALA A 24 43.17 -29.46 -13.32
N LEU A 25 43.25 -28.81 -14.49
CA LEU A 25 42.51 -27.58 -14.78
C LEU A 25 41.00 -27.83 -14.80
N VAL A 26 40.53 -28.93 -15.39
CA VAL A 26 39.10 -29.29 -15.42
C VAL A 26 38.59 -29.57 -14.02
N VAL A 27 39.34 -30.33 -13.20
CA VAL A 27 38.98 -30.61 -11.81
C VAL A 27 38.92 -29.32 -11.00
N MET A 28 39.90 -28.42 -11.17
CA MET A 28 39.94 -27.14 -10.46
C MET A 28 38.79 -26.21 -10.86
N ALA A 29 38.49 -26.12 -12.16
CA ALA A 29 37.36 -25.35 -12.67
C ALA A 29 36.02 -25.92 -12.15
N SER A 30 35.87 -27.25 -12.17
CA SER A 30 34.67 -27.94 -11.66
C SER A 30 34.48 -27.70 -10.16
N ALA A 31 35.56 -27.85 -9.38
CA ALA A 31 35.55 -27.54 -7.95
C ALA A 31 35.18 -26.08 -7.70
N MET A 32 35.71 -25.14 -8.48
CA MET A 32 35.39 -23.73 -8.35
C MET A 32 33.91 -23.44 -8.64
N VAL A 33 33.31 -24.10 -9.65
CA VAL A 33 31.87 -23.98 -9.93
C VAL A 33 31.04 -24.48 -8.76
N ILE A 34 31.36 -25.67 -8.22
CA ILE A 34 30.64 -26.26 -7.08
C ILE A 34 30.74 -25.36 -5.84
N VAL A 35 31.94 -24.89 -5.52
CA VAL A 35 32.17 -23.98 -4.38
C VAL A 35 31.39 -22.68 -4.57
N THR A 36 31.38 -22.12 -5.79
CA THR A 36 30.65 -20.89 -6.08
C THR A 36 29.14 -21.09 -5.93
N GLU A 37 28.59 -22.17 -6.48
CA GLU A 37 27.16 -22.49 -6.37
C GLU A 37 26.73 -22.64 -4.90
N LYS A 38 27.52 -23.37 -4.09
CA LYS A 38 27.24 -23.50 -2.66
C LYS A 38 27.39 -22.20 -1.89
N ALA A 39 28.36 -21.36 -2.24
CA ALA A 39 28.49 -20.04 -1.65
C ALA A 39 27.27 -19.15 -1.96
N LEU A 40 26.76 -19.20 -3.19
CA LEU A 40 25.54 -18.49 -3.60
C LEU A 40 24.32 -18.99 -2.83
N GLU A 41 24.12 -20.31 -2.78
CA GLU A 41 23.01 -20.95 -2.06
C GLU A 41 22.98 -20.54 -0.58
N ILE A 42 24.14 -20.51 0.09
CA ILE A 42 24.27 -20.11 1.50
C ILE A 42 23.99 -18.61 1.66
N THR A 43 24.64 -17.76 0.86
CA THR A 43 24.58 -16.29 1.02
C THR A 43 23.24 -15.68 0.60
N GLU A 44 22.38 -16.44 -0.09
CA GLU A 44 21.04 -16.02 -0.51
C GLU A 44 19.93 -16.61 0.34
N ASN A 45 20.28 -17.53 1.24
CA ASN A 45 19.32 -18.17 2.10
C ASN A 45 18.77 -17.12 3.10
N PRO A 46 17.44 -16.95 3.22
CA PRO A 46 16.84 -16.04 4.20
C PRO A 46 17.35 -16.26 5.63
N ALA A 47 17.60 -17.52 6.02
CA ALA A 47 18.13 -17.85 7.34
C ALA A 47 19.58 -17.36 7.53
N PHE A 48 20.38 -17.27 6.45
CA PHE A 48 21.70 -16.67 6.53
C PHE A 48 21.59 -15.21 6.92
N CYS A 49 20.74 -14.44 6.24
CA CYS A 49 20.50 -13.03 6.55
C CYS A 49 19.91 -12.85 7.96
N GLY A 50 18.84 -13.58 8.30
CA GLY A 50 18.15 -13.44 9.59
C GLY A 50 18.98 -13.83 10.80
N LYS A 51 19.84 -14.87 10.68
CA LYS A 51 20.64 -15.36 11.82
C LYS A 51 21.97 -14.65 11.96
N ASN A 52 22.62 -14.28 10.85
CA ASN A 52 23.97 -13.72 10.86
C ASN A 52 23.98 -12.19 10.82
N CYS A 53 22.89 -11.54 10.40
CA CYS A 53 22.78 -10.08 10.43
C CYS A 53 21.70 -9.66 11.44
N HIS A 54 22.11 -9.05 12.56
CA HIS A 54 21.19 -8.59 13.60
C HIS A 54 20.11 -7.63 13.07
N ILE A 55 20.47 -6.73 12.15
CA ILE A 55 19.58 -5.75 11.52
C ILE A 55 18.51 -6.39 10.61
N MET A 56 18.76 -7.62 10.14
CA MET A 56 17.84 -8.36 9.28
C MET A 56 16.81 -9.19 10.06
N ARG A 57 17.01 -9.43 11.36
CA ARG A 57 16.11 -10.25 12.20
C ARG A 57 14.63 -9.87 12.09
N PRO A 58 14.21 -8.60 12.30
CA PRO A 58 12.80 -8.26 12.23
C PRO A 58 12.20 -8.50 10.84
N TYR A 59 12.99 -8.35 9.77
CA TYR A 59 12.57 -8.62 8.40
C TYR A 59 12.46 -10.12 8.13
N TYR A 60 13.39 -10.93 8.65
CA TYR A 60 13.34 -12.39 8.57
C TYR A 60 12.13 -12.97 9.32
N ASP A 61 11.85 -12.49 10.53
CA ASP A 61 10.69 -12.96 11.31
C ASP A 61 9.37 -12.67 10.58
N SER A 62 9.29 -11.51 9.95
CA SER A 62 8.14 -11.11 9.14
C SER A 62 8.03 -11.93 7.86
N TRP A 63 9.15 -12.20 7.19
CA TRP A 63 9.21 -13.14 6.06
C TRP A 63 8.79 -14.55 6.44
N TYR A 64 9.22 -15.06 7.60
CA TYR A 64 8.97 -16.43 8.02
C TYR A 64 7.48 -16.72 8.24
N THR A 65 6.74 -15.74 8.78
CA THR A 65 5.29 -15.82 8.96
C THR A 65 4.50 -15.49 7.69
N SER A 66 5.21 -15.22 6.58
CA SER A 66 4.59 -14.74 5.36
C SER A 66 4.04 -15.81 4.41
N SER A 67 3.20 -15.38 3.47
CA SER A 67 2.72 -16.18 2.33
C SER A 67 3.77 -16.33 1.23
N HIS A 68 4.95 -15.72 1.40
CA HIS A 68 6.11 -15.81 0.54
C HIS A 68 7.31 -16.34 1.33
N ASN A 69 7.06 -17.10 2.41
CA ASN A 69 8.11 -17.70 3.24
C ASN A 69 8.87 -18.86 2.55
N ASP A 70 8.50 -19.15 1.31
CA ASP A 70 9.16 -20.06 0.39
C ASP A 70 10.00 -19.32 -0.68
N VAL A 71 9.84 -17.99 -0.80
CA VAL A 71 10.58 -17.15 -1.75
C VAL A 71 11.78 -16.51 -1.06
N ARG A 72 12.98 -16.64 -1.65
CA ARG A 72 14.20 -16.09 -1.06
C ARG A 72 14.21 -14.56 -1.12
N CYS A 73 14.81 -13.91 -0.13
CA CYS A 73 14.90 -12.44 -0.06
C CYS A 73 15.45 -11.81 -1.36
N VAL A 74 16.48 -12.45 -1.94
CA VAL A 74 17.16 -11.97 -3.15
C VAL A 74 16.30 -12.04 -4.40
N GLU A 75 15.26 -12.88 -4.43
CA GLU A 75 14.36 -12.98 -5.58
C GLU A 75 13.48 -11.73 -5.71
N CYS A 76 13.23 -11.04 -4.59
CA CYS A 76 12.56 -9.74 -4.57
C CYS A 76 13.54 -8.56 -4.60
N HIS A 77 14.73 -8.70 -4.00
CA HIS A 77 15.66 -7.59 -3.80
C HIS A 77 16.76 -7.46 -4.85
N TYR A 78 17.04 -8.50 -5.66
CA TYR A 78 17.98 -8.41 -6.78
C TYR A 78 17.23 -8.33 -8.09
N GLU A 79 17.60 -7.40 -8.97
CA GLU A 79 17.02 -7.34 -10.31
C GLU A 79 17.15 -8.71 -11.01
N PRO A 80 16.12 -9.19 -11.73
CA PRO A 80 16.19 -10.47 -12.41
C PRO A 80 17.34 -10.53 -13.43
N GLY A 81 17.93 -11.72 -13.57
CA GLY A 81 19.03 -11.98 -14.49
C GLY A 81 20.42 -11.83 -13.86
N VAL A 82 21.43 -12.29 -14.59
CA VAL A 82 22.81 -12.44 -14.10
C VAL A 82 23.42 -11.11 -13.66
N ILE A 83 23.19 -10.04 -14.44
CA ILE A 83 23.74 -8.71 -14.13
C ILE A 83 23.14 -8.14 -12.85
N GLY A 84 21.83 -8.30 -12.65
CA GLY A 84 21.15 -7.84 -11.43
C GLY A 84 21.65 -8.59 -10.20
N HIS A 85 21.88 -9.89 -10.34
CA HIS A 85 22.47 -10.73 -9.31
C HIS A 85 23.89 -10.28 -8.92
N ILE A 86 24.76 -10.03 -9.90
CA ILE A 86 26.13 -9.52 -9.66
C ILE A 86 26.08 -8.17 -8.93
N LYS A 87 25.24 -7.24 -9.38
CA LYS A 87 25.06 -5.94 -8.72
C LYS A 87 24.59 -6.11 -7.27
N GLY A 88 23.62 -6.99 -7.03
CA GLY A 88 23.12 -7.31 -5.71
C GLY A 88 24.21 -7.80 -4.76
N LYS A 89 25.08 -8.70 -5.24
CA LYS A 89 26.22 -9.20 -4.47
C LYS A 89 27.27 -8.14 -4.17
N VAL A 90 27.64 -7.33 -5.17
CA VAL A 90 28.59 -6.22 -4.98
C VAL A 90 28.04 -5.22 -3.96
N ASN A 91 26.77 -4.85 -4.06
CA ASN A 91 26.13 -3.94 -3.11
C ASN A 91 26.08 -4.55 -1.70
N GLY A 92 25.76 -5.84 -1.57
CA GLY A 92 25.78 -6.54 -0.27
C GLY A 92 27.18 -6.56 0.36
N LEU A 93 28.22 -6.77 -0.44
CA LEU A 93 29.61 -6.72 0.03
C LEU A 93 30.02 -5.31 0.50
N LEU A 94 29.61 -4.29 -0.25
CA LEU A 94 29.83 -2.89 0.12
C LEU A 94 29.09 -2.53 1.42
N GLN A 95 27.84 -2.99 1.58
CA GLN A 95 27.08 -2.80 2.82
C GLN A 95 27.78 -3.48 4.01
N PHE A 96 28.21 -4.73 3.85
CA PHE A 96 28.96 -5.44 4.90
C PHE A 96 30.23 -4.67 5.28
N TYR A 97 31.03 -4.26 4.30
CA TYR A 97 32.22 -3.46 4.54
C TYR A 97 31.88 -2.14 5.26
N SER A 98 30.82 -1.45 4.85
CA SER A 98 30.37 -0.23 5.53
C SER A 98 30.00 -0.50 6.99
N TYR A 99 29.24 -1.56 7.31
CA TYR A 99 28.85 -1.88 8.68
C TYR A 99 30.04 -2.24 9.59
N GLU A 100 31.03 -2.98 9.07
CA GLU A 100 32.23 -3.34 9.84
C GLU A 100 33.15 -2.13 10.09
N THR A 101 33.09 -1.11 9.22
CA THR A 101 33.98 0.07 9.32
C THR A 101 33.32 1.30 9.93
N THR A 102 32.01 1.30 10.15
CA THR A 102 31.30 2.41 10.79
C THR A 102 31.10 2.14 12.28
N VAL A 103 31.51 3.11 13.11
CA VAL A 103 31.41 3.05 14.58
C VAL A 103 30.09 3.63 15.08
N GLU A 104 29.38 4.38 14.23
CA GLU A 104 28.07 4.96 14.54
C GLU A 104 26.96 3.92 14.33
N GLU A 105 26.11 3.76 15.34
CA GLU A 105 24.93 2.90 15.25
C GLU A 105 24.01 3.41 14.12
N TYR A 106 23.89 2.61 13.06
CA TYR A 106 23.00 2.91 11.95
C TYR A 106 21.54 2.95 12.45
N SER A 107 21.02 4.16 12.68
CA SER A 107 19.66 4.42 13.14
C SER A 107 18.65 4.61 12.01
N GLY A 108 19.08 4.43 10.76
CA GLY A 108 18.23 4.60 9.57
C GLY A 108 17.26 3.44 9.38
N LYS A 109 16.04 3.75 8.90
CA LYS A 109 15.14 2.71 8.37
C LYS A 109 15.74 2.19 7.06
N LEU A 110 16.03 0.89 7.01
CA LEU A 110 16.48 0.26 5.77
C LEU A 110 15.36 0.31 4.74
N TYR A 111 15.60 1.05 3.66
CA TYR A 111 14.71 1.06 2.52
C TYR A 111 15.30 0.17 1.42
N ALA A 112 14.57 -0.89 1.07
CA ALA A 112 14.95 -1.77 -0.01
C ALA A 112 14.05 -1.52 -1.23
N LYS A 113 14.67 -1.04 -2.31
CA LYS A 113 13.97 -0.80 -3.57
C LYS A 113 13.70 -2.13 -4.27
N VAL A 114 12.43 -2.53 -4.31
CA VAL A 114 11.95 -3.71 -5.05
C VAL A 114 11.43 -3.25 -6.42
N MET A 115 11.90 -3.89 -7.49
CA MET A 115 11.50 -3.54 -8.86
C MET A 115 10.25 -4.33 -9.27
N ASP A 116 9.37 -3.70 -10.06
CA ASP A 116 8.11 -4.32 -10.49
C ASP A 116 8.36 -5.65 -11.25
N ASN A 117 9.44 -5.72 -12.04
CA ASN A 117 9.82 -6.93 -12.77
C ASN A 117 10.11 -8.13 -11.86
N ASN A 118 10.55 -7.92 -10.61
CA ASN A 118 10.74 -9.01 -9.65
C ASN A 118 9.42 -9.69 -9.32
N CYS A 119 8.37 -8.90 -9.13
CA CYS A 119 7.03 -9.42 -8.90
C CYS A 119 6.52 -10.17 -10.14
N LEU A 120 6.78 -9.63 -11.32
CA LEU A 120 6.27 -10.15 -12.59
C LEU A 120 6.92 -11.47 -13.03
N VAL A 121 8.03 -11.89 -12.43
CA VAL A 121 8.59 -13.25 -12.65
C VAL A 121 7.55 -14.32 -12.32
N CYS A 122 6.78 -14.13 -11.24
CA CYS A 122 5.75 -15.06 -10.80
C CYS A 122 4.32 -14.53 -11.03
N HIS A 123 4.14 -13.21 -11.15
CA HIS A 123 2.85 -12.54 -11.25
C HIS A 123 2.58 -11.84 -12.60
N GLU A 124 3.22 -12.28 -13.68
CA GLU A 124 3.15 -11.69 -15.03
C GLU A 124 1.71 -11.29 -15.44
N LYS A 125 0.74 -12.20 -15.24
CA LYS A 125 -0.64 -12.00 -15.71
C LYS A 125 -1.45 -10.98 -14.90
N ARG A 126 -0.95 -10.54 -13.74
CA ARG A 126 -1.69 -9.62 -12.86
C ARG A 126 -1.89 -8.25 -13.49
N ILE A 127 -0.95 -7.77 -14.30
CA ILE A 127 -1.04 -6.44 -14.94
C ILE A 127 -2.21 -6.32 -15.93
N LEU A 128 -2.69 -7.44 -16.48
CA LEU A 128 -3.81 -7.48 -17.42
C LEU A 128 -5.15 -7.72 -16.74
N SER A 129 -5.16 -7.97 -15.42
CA SER A 129 -6.42 -8.21 -14.70
C SER A 129 -7.25 -6.92 -14.62
N SER A 130 -8.48 -7.00 -15.12
CA SER A 130 -9.46 -5.91 -15.14
C SER A 130 -10.55 -6.05 -14.09
N ASP A 131 -10.72 -7.25 -13.53
CA ASP A 131 -11.89 -7.60 -12.71
C ASP A 131 -11.51 -8.28 -11.38
N VAL A 132 -10.63 -7.63 -10.62
CA VAL A 132 -10.25 -8.11 -9.29
C VAL A 132 -11.25 -7.56 -8.27
N ASN A 133 -12.01 -8.44 -7.63
CA ASN A 133 -12.88 -8.03 -6.52
C ASN A 133 -12.03 -7.68 -5.29
N PHE A 134 -12.13 -6.43 -4.85
CA PHE A 134 -11.52 -5.93 -3.63
C PHE A 134 -12.63 -5.34 -2.75
N ASN A 135 -13.05 -6.06 -1.70
CA ASN A 135 -14.11 -5.63 -0.79
C ASN A 135 -15.41 -5.19 -1.50
N GLY A 136 -15.81 -5.88 -2.58
CA GLY A 136 -17.00 -5.55 -3.37
C GLY A 136 -16.77 -4.46 -4.43
N ILE A 137 -15.57 -3.91 -4.53
CA ILE A 137 -15.14 -2.99 -5.58
C ILE A 137 -14.51 -3.79 -6.73
N ASN A 138 -14.87 -3.49 -7.96
CA ASN A 138 -14.21 -4.09 -9.11
C ASN A 138 -12.97 -3.28 -9.50
N PHE A 139 -11.78 -3.85 -9.32
CA PHE A 139 -10.52 -3.18 -9.54
C PHE A 139 -9.78 -3.68 -10.80
N SER A 140 -9.27 -2.74 -11.59
CA SER A 140 -8.50 -3.00 -12.81
C SER A 140 -7.04 -2.56 -12.67
N HIS A 141 -6.11 -3.53 -12.66
CA HIS A 141 -4.67 -3.25 -12.70
C HIS A 141 -4.29 -2.58 -14.02
N LYS A 142 -4.89 -3.00 -15.13
CA LYS A 142 -4.63 -2.44 -16.47
C LYS A 142 -4.80 -0.92 -16.47
N ASN A 143 -5.90 -0.43 -15.89
CA ASN A 143 -6.23 1.00 -15.90
C ASN A 143 -5.37 1.83 -14.93
N HIS A 144 -4.82 1.22 -13.89
CA HIS A 144 -4.00 1.92 -12.89
C HIS A 144 -2.50 1.84 -13.19
N TYR A 145 -2.02 0.73 -13.77
CA TYR A 145 -0.58 0.46 -13.91
C TYR A 145 -0.01 0.90 -15.26
N LEU A 146 -0.74 0.70 -16.37
CA LEU A 146 -0.16 0.88 -17.72
C LEU A 146 0.05 2.34 -18.13
N GLU A 147 -0.74 3.25 -17.58
CA GLU A 147 -0.71 4.66 -17.95
C GLU A 147 -0.35 5.53 -16.75
N PRO A 148 0.52 6.54 -16.92
CA PRO A 148 0.77 7.53 -15.87
C PRO A 148 -0.53 8.20 -15.45
N LYS A 149 -0.78 8.26 -14.14
CA LYS A 149 -1.92 8.98 -13.56
C LYS A 149 -1.37 10.19 -12.83
N ARG A 150 -1.92 11.38 -13.09
CA ARG A 150 -1.48 12.63 -12.45
C ARG A 150 0.04 12.91 -12.59
N GLY A 151 0.62 12.55 -13.75
CA GLY A 151 2.04 12.74 -14.02
C GLY A 151 2.99 11.75 -13.31
N ILE A 152 2.45 10.76 -12.60
CA ILE A 152 3.23 9.72 -11.90
C ILE A 152 2.95 8.36 -12.51
N SER A 153 3.98 7.55 -12.67
CA SER A 153 3.81 6.14 -13.05
C SER A 153 3.66 5.34 -11.77
N LEU A 154 2.49 4.73 -11.59
CA LEU A 154 2.26 3.84 -10.46
C LEU A 154 3.11 2.57 -10.60
N THR A 155 3.43 1.99 -9.45
CA THR A 155 4.34 0.85 -9.32
C THR A 155 3.67 -0.19 -8.43
N CYS A 156 4.16 -1.43 -8.40
CA CYS A 156 3.58 -2.47 -7.57
C CYS A 156 3.54 -2.04 -6.10
N THR A 157 4.64 -1.45 -5.62
CA THR A 157 4.76 -0.95 -4.24
C THR A 157 3.99 0.35 -3.99
N SER A 158 3.46 1.03 -5.02
CA SER A 158 2.57 2.18 -4.82
C SER A 158 1.28 1.76 -4.13
N CYS A 159 0.80 0.54 -4.40
CA CYS A 159 -0.39 -0.02 -3.75
C CYS A 159 -0.03 -1.14 -2.76
N HIS A 160 0.87 -2.04 -3.16
CA HIS A 160 1.36 -3.15 -2.34
C HIS A 160 2.62 -2.73 -1.59
N SER A 161 2.50 -1.68 -0.79
CA SER A 161 3.63 -1.03 -0.12
C SER A 161 4.11 -1.76 1.13
N MET A 162 3.27 -2.63 1.70
CA MET A 162 3.52 -3.35 2.95
C MET A 162 4.03 -4.77 2.68
N LEU A 163 5.02 -4.88 1.79
CA LEU A 163 5.62 -6.16 1.41
C LEU A 163 6.39 -6.74 2.59
N VAL A 164 6.07 -7.98 2.96
CA VAL A 164 6.79 -8.83 3.93
C VAL A 164 6.75 -8.34 5.38
N ILE A 165 6.86 -7.05 5.69
CA ILE A 165 7.00 -6.47 7.05
C ILE A 165 5.65 -6.35 7.80
N GLY A 166 4.53 -6.46 7.08
CA GLY A 166 3.20 -6.26 7.65
C GLY A 166 2.98 -4.85 8.22
N MET A 167 1.77 -4.58 8.70
CA MET A 167 1.32 -3.26 9.16
C MET A 167 1.91 -2.81 10.52
N LYS A 168 3.19 -3.10 10.87
CA LYS A 168 3.69 -2.79 12.23
C LYS A 168 3.56 -1.33 12.67
N GLU A 169 3.58 -0.35 11.75
CA GLU A 169 3.60 1.08 12.12
C GLU A 169 2.36 1.89 11.75
N HIS A 170 1.47 1.40 10.89
CA HIS A 170 0.18 2.05 10.65
C HIS A 170 -0.91 0.99 10.70
N GLN A 171 -1.50 0.86 11.90
CA GLN A 171 -2.74 0.14 12.19
C GLN A 171 -2.73 -1.38 11.95
N SER A 172 -1.59 -2.08 12.15
CA SER A 172 -1.72 -3.50 12.49
C SER A 172 -2.23 -3.61 13.92
N VAL A 173 -3.50 -3.88 14.00
CA VAL A 173 -4.15 -4.88 14.84
C VAL A 173 -3.38 -6.22 15.07
N THR A 174 -2.06 -6.26 14.93
CA THR A 174 -1.20 -7.39 15.34
C THR A 174 -0.57 -7.19 16.71
N ASP A 175 -0.90 -6.11 17.44
CA ASP A 175 -0.58 -6.04 18.86
C ASP A 175 -1.39 -7.13 19.61
N PRO A 176 -0.74 -8.08 20.31
CA PRO A 176 -1.43 -9.12 21.08
C PRO A 176 -2.47 -8.58 22.08
N SER A 177 -2.31 -7.32 22.53
CA SER A 177 -3.26 -6.65 23.43
C SER A 177 -4.60 -6.33 22.74
N CYS A 178 -4.62 -6.10 21.42
CA CYS A 178 -5.84 -5.81 20.67
C CYS A 178 -6.72 -7.07 20.46
N ASN A 179 -6.10 -8.25 20.36
CA ASN A 179 -6.81 -9.53 20.18
C ASN A 179 -7.69 -9.91 21.38
N GLN A 180 -7.47 -9.30 22.55
CA GLN A 180 -8.35 -9.50 23.71
C GLN A 180 -9.73 -8.85 23.50
N CYS A 181 -9.80 -7.74 22.75
CA CYS A 181 -11.04 -7.01 22.50
C CYS A 181 -11.60 -7.25 21.08
N HIS A 182 -10.75 -7.61 20.13
CA HIS A 182 -11.13 -7.88 18.74
C HIS A 182 -10.72 -9.28 18.28
N PRO A 183 -11.33 -10.34 18.85
CA PRO A 183 -11.09 -11.69 18.39
C PRO A 183 -11.54 -11.76 16.92
N ASN A 184 -10.62 -12.15 16.02
CA ASN A 184 -10.77 -12.32 14.56
C ASN A 184 -10.20 -11.23 13.64
N ILE A 185 -9.64 -10.14 14.15
CA ILE A 185 -9.02 -9.16 13.24
C ILE A 185 -7.77 -9.73 12.55
N ALA A 186 -6.93 -10.48 13.26
CA ALA A 186 -5.75 -11.11 12.68
C ALA A 186 -6.06 -12.17 11.60
N GLN A 187 -7.32 -12.61 11.44
CA GLN A 187 -7.66 -13.71 10.52
C GLN A 187 -8.07 -13.28 9.11
N LYS A 188 -8.52 -12.03 8.91
CA LYS A 188 -9.07 -11.59 7.60
C LYS A 188 -8.07 -10.86 6.70
N ASP A 189 -7.02 -10.27 7.27
CA ASP A 189 -6.02 -9.48 6.54
C ASP A 189 -4.67 -10.21 6.41
N ILE A 190 -4.67 -11.55 6.40
CA ILE A 190 -3.46 -12.38 6.29
C ILE A 190 -2.97 -12.44 4.83
N GLY A 191 -2.47 -11.31 4.31
CA GLY A 191 -1.86 -11.25 2.98
C GLY A 191 -0.68 -10.29 2.92
N HIS A 192 0.39 -10.68 2.23
CA HIS A 192 1.65 -9.91 2.11
C HIS A 192 1.63 -8.90 0.97
N ILE A 193 0.58 -8.93 0.16
CA ILE A 193 0.27 -8.04 -0.95
C ILE A 193 -1.09 -7.39 -0.62
N VAL A 194 -1.26 -6.94 0.63
CA VAL A 194 -2.50 -6.27 1.06
C VAL A 194 -2.44 -4.82 0.61
N VAL A 195 -3.49 -4.43 -0.11
CA VAL A 195 -3.78 -3.03 -0.38
C VAL A 195 -4.77 -2.58 0.69
N THR A 196 -4.48 -1.48 1.36
CA THR A 196 -5.42 -0.83 2.26
C THR A 196 -6.31 0.12 1.47
N THR A 197 -7.55 0.31 1.92
CA THR A 197 -8.48 1.30 1.34
C THR A 197 -7.91 2.73 1.40
N SER A 198 -7.03 3.01 2.38
CA SER A 198 -6.32 4.29 2.50
C SER A 198 -5.46 4.64 1.28
N THR A 199 -4.92 3.66 0.54
CA THR A 199 -4.21 3.91 -0.72
C THR A 199 -5.16 4.48 -1.78
N CYS A 200 -6.36 3.89 -1.91
CA CYS A 200 -7.39 4.36 -2.83
C CYS A 200 -7.76 5.81 -2.48
N PHE A 201 -8.00 6.08 -1.19
CA PHE A 201 -8.42 7.40 -0.73
C PHE A 201 -7.35 8.47 -0.92
N THR A 202 -6.09 8.13 -0.65
CA THR A 202 -4.93 9.02 -0.82
C THR A 202 -4.83 9.54 -2.26
N CYS A 203 -5.17 8.72 -3.26
CA CYS A 203 -5.12 9.12 -4.65
C CYS A 203 -6.43 9.77 -5.14
N HIS A 204 -7.58 9.15 -4.84
CA HIS A 204 -8.87 9.53 -5.42
C HIS A 204 -9.54 10.74 -4.77
N PHE A 205 -9.18 11.10 -3.52
CA PHE A 205 -9.75 12.25 -2.80
C PHE A 205 -8.80 13.45 -2.68
N ARG A 206 -7.56 13.35 -3.16
CA ARG A 206 -6.55 14.41 -3.02
C ARG A 206 -6.54 15.33 -4.24
N ASP A 207 -6.46 16.64 -4.01
CA ASP A 207 -6.50 17.71 -5.03
C ASP A 207 -7.75 17.67 -5.92
N VAL A 208 -8.89 17.26 -5.35
CA VAL A 208 -10.19 17.31 -6.01
C VAL A 208 -11.04 18.43 -5.39
N PRO A 209 -11.81 19.20 -6.20
CA PRO A 209 -12.64 20.27 -5.67
C PRO A 209 -13.78 19.74 -4.78
N GLY A 210 -13.91 20.27 -3.57
CA GLY A 210 -15.02 19.97 -2.67
C GLY A 210 -15.02 18.55 -2.12
N ASN A 211 -16.21 18.00 -1.85
CA ASN A 211 -16.43 16.69 -1.24
C ASN A 211 -16.55 15.54 -2.28
N THR A 212 -15.81 15.60 -3.40
CA THR A 212 -15.91 14.64 -4.51
C THR A 212 -14.73 13.67 -4.57
N SER A 213 -14.76 12.71 -5.50
CA SER A 213 -13.59 11.90 -5.87
C SER A 213 -13.29 12.03 -7.36
N ILE A 214 -12.04 11.81 -7.76
CA ILE A 214 -11.60 11.95 -9.16
C ILE A 214 -12.35 11.00 -10.12
N SER A 215 -12.78 9.85 -9.61
CA SER A 215 -13.50 8.83 -10.37
C SER A 215 -15.02 8.91 -10.18
N GLY A 216 -15.52 9.82 -9.34
CA GLY A 216 -16.90 9.82 -8.86
C GLY A 216 -17.17 8.75 -7.79
N CYS A 217 -18.21 8.98 -7.00
CA CYS A 217 -18.61 8.14 -5.86
C CYS A 217 -18.92 6.67 -6.25
N PRO A 218 -19.74 6.37 -7.29
CA PRO A 218 -20.15 5.00 -7.57
C PRO A 218 -19.04 4.12 -8.15
N SER A 219 -17.90 4.69 -8.52
CA SER A 219 -16.77 3.96 -9.09
C SER A 219 -16.07 3.07 -8.08
N CYS A 220 -16.17 3.40 -6.79
CA CYS A 220 -15.66 2.55 -5.71
C CYS A 220 -16.79 1.65 -5.20
N HIS A 221 -17.87 2.24 -4.71
CA HIS A 221 -19.00 1.49 -4.16
C HIS A 221 -20.33 2.07 -4.63
N GLY A 222 -21.32 1.21 -4.81
CA GLY A 222 -22.70 1.64 -5.06
C GLY A 222 -23.39 2.21 -3.81
N PRO A 223 -24.61 2.74 -3.97
CA PRO A 223 -25.44 3.10 -2.83
C PRO A 223 -25.72 1.87 -1.93
N PRO A 224 -25.80 2.02 -0.60
CA PRO A 224 -26.21 0.94 0.28
C PRO A 224 -27.61 0.45 -0.09
N LYS A 225 -27.77 -0.87 -0.22
CA LYS A 225 -29.07 -1.50 -0.52
C LYS A 225 -30.07 -1.36 0.64
N GLU A 226 -29.58 -1.29 1.88
CA GLU A 226 -30.40 -1.15 3.10
C GLU A 226 -29.70 -0.24 4.14
N THR A 227 -30.47 0.49 4.95
CA THR A 227 -29.95 1.33 6.04
C THR A 227 -29.80 0.53 7.35
N LEU A 228 -28.56 0.35 7.81
CA LEU A 228 -28.19 -0.50 8.96
C LEU A 228 -28.47 0.09 10.36
N HIS A 229 -29.10 1.25 10.47
CA HIS A 229 -29.40 1.86 11.77
C HIS A 229 -30.81 2.42 11.79
N ASN A 230 -31.67 1.90 12.69
CA ASN A 230 -32.94 2.42 13.29
C ASN A 230 -33.92 3.28 12.45
N TYR A 231 -33.65 3.53 11.18
CA TYR A 231 -34.42 4.27 10.20
C TYR A 231 -34.79 3.25 9.13
N THR A 232 -35.83 2.48 9.41
CA THR A 232 -36.08 1.18 8.76
C THR A 232 -36.52 1.23 7.29
N ASN A 233 -36.70 2.40 6.66
CA ASN A 233 -37.33 2.50 5.33
C ASN A 233 -36.70 3.52 4.35
N PHE A 234 -35.42 3.89 4.49
CA PHE A 234 -34.77 4.79 3.53
C PHE A 234 -34.14 4.01 2.36
N ASN A 235 -34.64 4.24 1.15
CA ASN A 235 -34.17 3.56 -0.07
C ASN A 235 -33.37 4.54 -0.94
N HIS A 236 -32.04 4.35 -1.02
CA HIS A 236 -31.16 5.19 -1.83
C HIS A 236 -31.53 5.19 -3.33
N THR A 237 -31.92 4.03 -3.89
CA THR A 237 -32.25 3.89 -5.31
C THR A 237 -33.38 4.83 -5.72
N ASN A 238 -34.48 4.88 -4.96
CA ASN A 238 -35.61 5.76 -5.25
C ASN A 238 -35.22 7.25 -5.28
N HIS A 239 -34.26 7.66 -4.45
CA HIS A 239 -33.81 9.06 -4.38
C HIS A 239 -32.84 9.40 -5.52
N LEU A 240 -31.97 8.45 -5.88
CA LEU A 240 -31.09 8.61 -7.04
C LEU A 240 -31.90 8.66 -8.34
N GLU A 241 -32.95 7.85 -8.49
CA GLU A 241 -33.87 7.89 -9.64
C GLU A 241 -34.63 9.22 -9.77
N ARG A 242 -34.84 9.92 -8.65
CA ARG A 242 -35.43 11.27 -8.63
C ARG A 242 -34.42 12.39 -8.93
N GLY A 243 -33.16 12.05 -9.17
CA GLY A 243 -32.11 13.00 -9.53
C GLY A 243 -31.40 13.67 -8.36
N TYR A 244 -31.52 13.15 -7.13
CA TYR A 244 -30.75 13.65 -6.00
C TYR A 244 -29.31 13.10 -6.02
N ASP A 245 -28.33 13.99 -5.84
CA ASP A 245 -26.91 13.63 -5.77
C ASP A 245 -26.52 13.18 -4.35
N CYS A 246 -25.41 12.43 -4.24
CA CYS A 246 -24.88 11.99 -2.94
C CYS A 246 -24.63 13.17 -1.99
N LEU A 247 -24.15 14.30 -2.53
CA LEU A 247 -23.82 15.51 -1.78
C LEU A 247 -25.04 16.32 -1.33
N THR A 248 -26.24 15.96 -1.79
CA THR A 248 -27.48 16.52 -1.25
C THR A 248 -27.58 16.18 0.24
N CYS A 249 -27.30 14.92 0.59
CA CYS A 249 -27.42 14.40 1.94
C CYS A 249 -26.08 14.22 2.65
N HIS A 250 -25.06 13.73 1.94
CA HIS A 250 -23.77 13.45 2.54
C HIS A 250 -22.83 14.66 2.50
N THR A 251 -22.09 14.85 3.58
CA THR A 251 -21.07 15.89 3.75
C THR A 251 -19.83 15.26 4.38
N ASN A 252 -18.72 16.02 4.46
CA ASN A 252 -17.47 15.60 5.09
C ASN A 252 -17.01 14.22 4.58
N ILE A 253 -17.12 14.02 3.26
CA ILE A 253 -16.92 12.72 2.60
C ILE A 253 -15.53 12.17 2.89
N SER A 254 -14.52 13.04 2.88
CA SER A 254 -13.17 12.70 3.27
C SER A 254 -12.56 13.80 4.12
N THR A 255 -11.82 13.42 5.15
CA THR A 255 -11.00 14.33 5.95
C THR A 255 -9.51 14.06 5.69
N ASN A 256 -8.67 15.09 5.86
CA ASN A 256 -7.22 15.03 5.66
C ASN A 256 -6.78 14.72 4.21
N SER A 257 -7.70 14.80 3.25
CA SER A 257 -7.44 14.48 1.85
C SER A 257 -6.59 15.52 1.13
N ASN A 258 -6.59 16.77 1.61
CA ASN A 258 -5.79 17.87 1.05
C ASN A 258 -4.68 18.35 2.00
N ASP A 259 -4.34 17.54 3.01
CA ASP A 259 -3.24 17.87 3.92
C ASP A 259 -1.91 17.95 3.16
N VAL A 260 -1.17 19.02 3.42
CA VAL A 260 0.19 19.23 2.91
C VAL A 260 1.16 18.39 3.73
N VAL A 261 2.06 17.67 3.04
CA VAL A 261 3.10 16.85 3.69
C VAL A 261 4.05 17.75 4.48
N PRO A 262 4.13 17.68 5.82
CA PRO A 262 5.01 18.57 6.57
C PRO A 262 6.48 18.26 6.26
N LYS A 263 7.34 19.30 6.19
CA LYS A 263 8.81 19.14 5.95
C LYS A 263 9.48 18.16 6.91
N SER A 264 8.94 18.00 8.12
CA SER A 264 9.41 17.02 9.10
C SER A 264 9.36 15.57 8.61
N LYS A 265 8.39 15.20 7.76
CA LYS A 265 8.30 13.86 7.15
C LYS A 265 9.53 13.54 6.29
N CYS A 266 10.09 14.55 5.62
CA CYS A 266 11.26 14.39 4.75
C CYS A 266 12.51 13.98 5.55
N TYR A 267 12.66 14.48 6.77
CA TYR A 267 13.83 14.24 7.62
C TYR A 267 13.91 12.83 8.20
N SER A 268 12.85 12.02 8.04
CA SER A 268 12.91 10.58 8.36
C SER A 268 13.92 9.82 7.49
N CYS A 269 14.18 10.32 6.29
CA CYS A 269 15.12 9.73 5.33
C CYS A 269 16.24 10.70 4.94
N HIS A 270 15.94 12.00 4.84
CA HIS A 270 16.91 13.03 4.49
C HIS A 270 17.51 13.65 5.75
N ASN A 271 18.63 13.11 6.21
CA ASN A 271 19.34 13.57 7.42
C ASN A 271 20.16 14.87 7.23
N ILE A 272 20.16 15.46 6.02
CA ILE A 272 20.86 16.72 5.69
C ILE A 272 19.82 17.72 5.19
N LYS A 273 19.79 18.93 5.77
CA LYS A 273 18.78 19.96 5.46
C LYS A 273 18.79 20.36 3.98
N ASP A 274 19.95 20.48 3.35
CA ASP A 274 20.09 20.89 1.95
C ASP A 274 19.52 19.86 0.96
N ARG A 275 19.22 18.62 1.41
CA ARG A 275 18.59 17.61 0.55
C ARG A 275 17.09 17.81 0.36
N VAL A 276 16.46 18.76 1.06
CA VAL A 276 15.02 19.07 0.92
C VAL A 276 14.73 20.39 0.19
N ASP A 277 15.71 20.99 -0.48
CA ASP A 277 15.56 22.28 -1.19
C ASP A 277 14.47 22.27 -2.27
N LYS A 278 14.25 21.10 -2.89
CA LYS A 278 13.21 20.90 -3.91
C LYS A 278 11.86 20.50 -3.34
N TYR A 279 11.60 20.78 -2.06
CA TYR A 279 10.35 20.42 -1.37
C TYR A 279 9.08 20.98 -2.05
N ASP A 280 9.17 22.13 -2.73
CA ASP A 280 8.02 22.73 -3.41
C ASP A 280 7.84 22.22 -4.86
N ASP A 281 8.78 21.43 -5.39
CA ASP A 281 8.68 20.81 -6.72
C ASP A 281 7.99 19.44 -6.62
N PHE A 282 6.66 19.46 -6.54
CA PHE A 282 5.85 18.25 -6.39
C PHE A 282 6.06 17.25 -7.52
N SER A 283 6.28 17.70 -8.76
CA SER A 283 6.53 16.81 -9.90
C SER A 283 7.84 16.06 -9.74
N PHE A 284 8.91 16.77 -9.34
CA PHE A 284 10.19 16.16 -9.04
C PHE A 284 10.09 15.20 -7.85
N ILE A 285 9.43 15.60 -6.76
CA ILE A 285 9.31 14.77 -5.56
C ILE A 285 8.60 13.46 -5.88
N HIS A 286 7.42 13.50 -6.52
CA HIS A 286 6.70 12.28 -6.83
C HIS A 286 7.45 11.41 -7.85
N LYS A 287 8.01 11.99 -8.91
CA LYS A 287 8.77 11.22 -9.90
C LYS A 287 10.00 10.56 -9.27
N ASN A 288 10.75 11.30 -8.47
CA ASN A 288 11.95 10.76 -7.86
C ASN A 288 11.62 9.71 -6.78
N HIS A 289 10.66 9.98 -5.89
CA HIS A 289 10.41 9.09 -4.77
C HIS A 289 9.48 7.92 -5.15
N VAL A 290 8.35 8.19 -5.81
CA VAL A 290 7.34 7.16 -6.14
C VAL A 290 7.74 6.41 -7.41
N THR A 291 7.91 7.10 -8.55
CA THR A 291 8.17 6.43 -9.83
C THR A 291 9.54 5.75 -9.86
N ASN A 292 10.59 6.51 -9.55
CA ASN A 292 11.98 6.05 -9.71
C ASN A 292 12.45 5.20 -8.54
N ASN A 293 12.08 5.60 -7.31
CA ASN A 293 12.55 4.94 -6.10
C ASN A 293 11.51 4.05 -5.43
N LYS A 294 10.27 3.95 -5.94
CA LYS A 294 9.25 2.97 -5.51
C LYS A 294 8.73 3.18 -4.08
N ILE A 295 8.87 4.39 -3.54
CA ILE A 295 8.48 4.74 -2.17
C ILE A 295 6.96 4.84 -2.07
N ALA A 296 6.38 4.17 -1.07
CA ALA A 296 4.97 4.19 -0.77
C ALA A 296 4.43 5.57 -0.38
N CYS A 297 3.19 5.87 -0.74
CA CYS A 297 2.57 7.17 -0.51
C CYS A 297 2.49 7.54 0.98
N TYR A 298 2.19 6.58 1.86
CA TYR A 298 2.02 6.80 3.30
C TYR A 298 3.31 7.20 4.03
N ASN A 299 4.48 6.94 3.42
CA ASN A 299 5.76 7.39 3.99
C ASN A 299 5.82 8.92 4.07
N CYS A 300 5.09 9.62 3.19
CA CYS A 300 5.00 11.07 3.16
C CYS A 300 3.62 11.55 3.60
N HIS A 301 2.55 11.01 2.98
CA HIS A 301 1.19 11.46 3.20
C HIS A 301 0.56 10.87 4.46
N SER A 302 -0.22 11.69 5.14
CA SER A 302 -1.11 11.25 6.22
C SER A 302 -2.27 10.45 5.67
N GLU A 303 -2.84 9.58 6.52
CA GLU A 303 -4.02 8.79 6.20
C GLU A 303 -5.22 9.69 5.87
N VAL A 304 -5.84 9.43 4.71
CA VAL A 304 -7.11 10.04 4.32
C VAL A 304 -8.25 9.19 4.88
N LYS A 305 -9.09 9.79 5.73
CA LYS A 305 -10.27 9.09 6.28
C LYS A 305 -11.47 9.34 5.40
N HIS A 306 -12.19 8.28 5.06
CA HIS A 306 -13.44 8.34 4.30
C HIS A 306 -14.59 7.87 5.19
N THR A 307 -15.24 8.83 5.85
CA THR A 307 -16.39 8.60 6.75
C THR A 307 -17.47 9.64 6.46
N PRO A 308 -18.27 9.45 5.39
CA PRO A 308 -19.33 10.38 5.03
C PRO A 308 -20.29 10.62 6.19
N GLU A 309 -20.50 11.88 6.52
CA GLU A 309 -21.51 12.29 7.48
C GLU A 309 -22.82 12.62 6.75
N VAL A 310 -23.93 12.50 7.45
CA VAL A 310 -25.23 12.94 6.93
C VAL A 310 -25.50 14.35 7.45
N LYS A 311 -25.86 15.28 6.56
CA LYS A 311 -26.23 16.65 6.95
C LYS A 311 -27.36 16.60 7.98
N GLN A 312 -27.24 17.41 9.02
CA GLN A 312 -28.32 17.56 10.00
C GLN A 312 -29.54 18.24 9.36
N ASN A 313 -30.72 17.93 9.88
CA ASN A 313 -31.99 18.53 9.45
C ASN A 313 -32.20 18.51 7.92
N LEU A 314 -31.99 17.35 7.29
CA LEU A 314 -32.20 17.15 5.85
C LEU A 314 -33.52 17.75 5.34
N CYS A 315 -34.57 17.68 6.15
CA CYS A 315 -35.89 18.25 5.86
C CYS A 315 -35.82 19.77 5.61
N ALA A 316 -35.10 20.50 6.46
CA ALA A 316 -34.97 21.95 6.37
C ALA A 316 -34.19 22.37 5.11
N ASN A 317 -33.28 21.51 4.62
CA ASN A 317 -32.47 21.83 3.45
C ASN A 317 -33.28 21.83 2.14
N CYS A 318 -34.43 21.14 2.10
CA CYS A 318 -35.28 21.07 0.91
C CYS A 318 -36.63 21.81 1.09
N HIS A 319 -37.14 21.91 2.33
CA HIS A 319 -38.45 22.50 2.62
C HIS A 319 -38.37 23.80 3.43
N GLN A 320 -37.22 24.50 3.37
CA GLN A 320 -37.06 25.80 4.02
C GLN A 320 -38.15 26.80 3.62
N ALA A 321 -38.62 26.74 2.37
CA ALA A 321 -39.63 27.64 1.82
C ALA A 321 -41.02 27.46 2.47
N GLU A 322 -41.29 26.31 3.08
CA GLU A 322 -42.56 26.01 3.74
C GLU A 322 -42.64 26.63 5.15
N HIS A 323 -41.54 27.24 5.63
CA HIS A 323 -41.42 27.77 6.98
C HIS A 323 -40.85 29.21 6.97
N PRO A 324 -41.22 30.05 7.94
CA PRO A 324 -40.59 31.36 8.13
C PRO A 324 -39.07 31.23 8.33
N SER A 325 -38.31 32.26 7.93
CA SER A 325 -36.83 32.24 7.94
C SER A 325 -36.20 32.08 9.33
N ASP A 326 -36.94 32.35 10.40
CA ASP A 326 -36.53 32.22 11.80
C ASP A 326 -37.03 30.95 12.50
N TRP A 327 -37.81 30.11 11.80
CA TRP A 327 -38.44 28.90 12.34
C TRP A 327 -37.46 27.98 13.07
N LEU A 328 -36.28 27.70 12.50
CA LEU A 328 -35.31 26.80 13.14
C LEU A 328 -34.83 27.29 14.52
N LYS A 329 -34.81 28.61 14.74
CA LYS A 329 -34.45 29.22 16.02
C LYS A 329 -35.62 29.21 17.01
N THR A 330 -36.83 29.47 16.55
CA THR A 330 -38.04 29.60 17.38
C THR A 330 -38.75 28.26 17.65
N HIS A 331 -38.57 27.28 16.78
CA HIS A 331 -39.20 25.97 16.87
C HIS A 331 -38.34 24.99 17.68
N LYS A 332 -37.01 25.10 17.60
CA LYS A 332 -36.07 24.31 18.44
C LYS A 332 -36.27 24.57 19.94
N THR A 333 -36.73 25.76 20.33
CA THR A 333 -37.04 26.10 21.74
C THR A 333 -38.41 25.60 22.20
N GLN A 334 -39.32 25.27 21.26
CA GLN A 334 -40.67 24.80 21.53
C GLN A 334 -40.79 23.25 21.54
N VAL A 335 -39.81 22.56 20.98
CA VAL A 335 -39.78 21.09 20.87
C VAL A 335 -38.75 20.54 21.87
N LEU A 336 -39.19 19.70 22.81
CA LEU A 336 -38.31 19.00 23.75
C LEU A 336 -37.21 18.25 22.97
N ILE A 337 -35.96 18.35 23.44
CA ILE A 337 -34.80 17.63 22.88
C ILE A 337 -35.16 16.14 22.80
N GLY A 338 -35.22 15.60 21.58
CA GLY A 338 -35.51 14.18 21.31
C GLY A 338 -36.85 13.88 20.63
N LYS A 339 -37.74 14.85 20.43
CA LYS A 339 -38.95 14.65 19.60
C LYS A 339 -38.66 14.80 18.11
N VAL A 340 -39.25 13.94 17.29
CA VAL A 340 -39.13 13.95 15.82
C VAL A 340 -40.31 14.68 15.19
N CYS A 341 -40.16 15.22 13.98
CA CYS A 341 -41.18 16.03 13.31
C CYS A 341 -42.56 15.32 13.21
N SER A 342 -42.56 13.99 13.09
CA SER A 342 -43.76 13.15 13.02
C SER A 342 -44.56 13.08 14.33
N ASP A 343 -44.00 13.54 15.45
CA ASP A 343 -44.71 13.60 16.72
C ASP A 343 -45.81 14.67 16.71
N CYS A 344 -45.70 15.66 15.81
CA CYS A 344 -46.63 16.79 15.68
C CYS A 344 -47.18 16.97 14.26
N HIS A 345 -46.45 16.54 13.21
CA HIS A 345 -46.87 16.68 11.81
C HIS A 345 -47.40 15.36 11.21
N GLN A 346 -48.41 15.47 10.34
CA GLN A 346 -49.03 14.31 9.69
C GLN A 346 -48.01 13.54 8.79
N PRO A 347 -47.93 12.20 8.90
CA PRO A 347 -46.88 11.39 8.26
C PRO A 347 -46.99 11.24 6.74
N LYS A 348 -48.01 11.80 6.09
CA LYS A 348 -48.12 11.83 4.62
C LYS A 348 -46.92 12.56 3.97
N PHE A 349 -46.30 13.47 4.71
CA PHE A 349 -45.08 14.16 4.32
C PHE A 349 -43.81 13.30 4.53
N CYS A 350 -43.83 12.37 5.50
CA CYS A 350 -42.71 11.47 5.76
C CYS A 350 -42.57 10.39 4.68
N SER A 351 -43.69 10.00 4.05
CA SER A 351 -43.71 8.98 3.00
C SER A 351 -43.02 9.39 1.70
N ASP A 352 -42.76 10.69 1.52
CA ASP A 352 -42.04 11.20 0.34
C ASP A 352 -40.57 10.75 0.35
N CYS A 353 -39.99 10.54 1.53
CA CYS A 353 -38.61 10.04 1.70
C CYS A 353 -38.54 8.64 2.34
N HIS A 354 -39.49 8.25 3.20
CA HIS A 354 -39.54 6.94 3.82
C HIS A 354 -40.63 6.10 3.16
N ALA A 355 -40.23 5.13 2.32
CA ALA A 355 -41.18 4.26 1.64
C ALA A 355 -42.17 3.67 2.65
N THR A 356 -43.45 3.84 2.34
CA THR A 356 -44.65 3.36 3.05
C THR A 356 -44.39 2.19 4.01
N GLY A 357 -44.23 2.49 5.30
CA GLY A 357 -44.04 1.46 6.30
C GLY A 357 -44.18 2.06 7.69
N VAL A 358 -45.25 1.66 8.37
CA VAL A 358 -45.66 2.00 9.74
C VAL A 358 -44.46 2.33 10.63
N ALA A 359 -44.43 3.54 11.19
CA ALA A 359 -43.46 3.94 12.20
C ALA A 359 -43.45 2.89 13.33
N SER A 360 -42.28 2.29 13.54
CA SER A 360 -42.05 1.29 14.58
C SER A 360 -42.50 1.83 15.93
N GLY A 361 -43.60 1.29 16.44
CA GLY A 361 -44.20 1.71 17.71
C GLY A 361 -45.58 1.12 17.99
N LYS A 362 -46.34 0.71 16.96
CA LYS A 362 -47.57 -0.07 17.17
C LYS A 362 -47.35 -1.54 16.84
N LYS A 363 -47.26 -2.37 17.89
CA LYS A 363 -47.57 -3.80 17.76
C LYS A 363 -48.98 -3.91 17.19
N ALA A 364 -49.12 -4.63 16.07
CA ALA A 364 -50.43 -5.02 15.56
C ALA A 364 -51.18 -5.81 16.66
N LYS A 365 -52.46 -5.49 16.84
CA LYS A 365 -53.37 -6.23 17.70
C LYS A 365 -53.73 -7.57 17.08
#